data_AF-A0A2G9XIG9-F1
#
_entry.id   AF-A0A2G9XIG9-F1
#
_cell.length_a   1.000
_cell.length_b   1.000
_cell.length_c   1.000
_cell.angle_alpha   90.00
_cell.angle_beta   90.00
_cell.angle_gamma   90.00
#
_symmetry.space_group_name_H-M   'P 1'
#
loop_
_entity.id
_entity.type
_entity.pdbx_description
1 polymer ?
#
loop_
_entity_poly.entity_id
_entity_poly.type
_entity_poly.pdbx_seq_one_letter_code
_entity_poly.pdbx_strand_id
1 'polypeptide(L)' 'MQTVQKIKAAISQLSEGDLATFREWFDEFDAKAWDKQFENDVMCGKLDNLASQAISDFQAGKCKEL' A
#
# COMPACT_ATOMS: atom_id res chain seq x y z
N MET A 1 25.72 2.78 2.97
CA MET A 1 24.31 2.39 3.18
C MET A 1 24.05 2.26 4.68
N GLN A 2 23.05 2.96 5.21
CA GLN A 2 22.49 2.64 6.53
C GLN A 2 21.77 1.29 6.41
N THR A 3 22.07 0.32 7.28
CA THR A 3 21.36 -0.96 7.28
C THR A 3 20.00 -0.79 7.94
N VAL A 4 19.01 -1.61 7.56
CA VAL A 4 17.68 -1.61 8.19
C VAL A 4 17.78 -1.72 9.72
N GLN A 5 18.77 -2.45 10.23
CA GLN A 5 19.03 -2.57 11.67
C GLN A 5 19.40 -1.23 12.34
N LYS A 6 20.21 -0.39 11.68
CA LYS A 6 20.56 0.94 12.21
C LYS A 6 19.35 1.88 12.22
N ILE A 7 18.49 1.80 11.20
CA ILE A 7 17.26 2.59 11.12
C ILE A 7 16.30 2.17 12.25
N LYS A 8 16.11 0.86 12.46
CA LYS A 8 15.31 0.35 13.58
C LYS A 8 15.82 0.83 14.93
N ALA A 9 17.14 0.77 15.15
CA ALA A 9 17.75 1.25 16.39
C ALA A 9 17.51 2.76 16.61
N ALA A 10 17.62 3.57 15.55
CA ALA A 10 17.34 5.01 15.62
C ALA A 10 15.86 5.30 15.91
N ILE A 11 14.93 4.58 15.27
CA ILE A 11 13.49 4.71 15.53
C ILE A 11 13.15 4.34 16.98
N SER A 12 13.77 3.29 17.52
CA SER A 12 13.56 2.87 18.92
C SER A 12 14.06 3.89 19.96
N GLN A 13 14.88 4.86 19.56
CA GLN A 13 15.40 5.92 20.44
C GLN A 13 14.57 7.21 20.36
N LEU A 14 13.55 7.28 19.50
CA LEU A 14 12.69 8.44 19.37
C LEU A 14 11.82 8.63 20.62
N SER A 15 11.54 9.90 20.94
CA SER A 15 10.51 10.23 21.92
C SER A 15 9.12 9.85 21.39
N GLU A 16 8.11 9.77 22.26
CA GLU A 16 6.75 9.45 21.84
C GLU A 16 6.21 10.45 20.80
N GLY A 17 6.54 11.74 20.92
CA GLY A 17 6.12 12.79 19.99
C GLY A 17 6.83 12.70 18.63
N ASP A 18 8.14 12.42 18.64
CA ASP A 18 8.88 12.21 17.40
C ASP A 18 8.45 10.92 16.70
N LEU A 19 8.11 9.88 17.48
CA LEU A 19 7.59 8.63 16.95
C LEU A 19 6.19 8.80 16.33
N ALA A 20 5.33 9.62 16.92
CA ALA A 20 4.03 9.98 16.33
C ALA A 20 4.22 10.72 15.00
N THR A 21 5.09 11.73 14.97
CA THR A 21 5.43 12.48 13.74
C THR A 21 6.03 11.55 12.67
N PHE A 22 6.91 10.62 13.07
CA PHE A 22 7.47 9.62 12.17
C PHE A 22 6.39 8.72 11.56
N ARG A 23 5.41 8.28 12.36
CA ARG A 23 4.32 7.42 11.87
C ARG A 23 3.45 8.14 10.85
N GLU A 24 3.04 9.37 11.13
CA GLU A 24 2.24 10.19 10.20
C GLU A 24 2.95 10.34 8.85
N TRP A 25 4.24 10.65 8.87
CA TRP A 25 5.04 10.74 7.65
C TRP A 25 5.21 9.38 6.96
N PHE A 26 5.43 8.31 7.73
CA PHE A 26 5.67 6.97 7.18
C PHE A 26 4.42 6.42 6.49
N ASP A 27 3.24 6.69 7.01
CA ASP A 27 1.98 6.29 6.39
C ASP A 27 1.82 6.91 4.99
N GLU A 28 2.13 8.20 4.83
CA GLU A 28 2.14 8.84 3.50
C GLU A 28 3.24 8.28 2.58
N PHE A 29 4.42 8.00 3.14
CA PHE A 29 5.53 7.45 2.39
C PHE A 29 5.20 6.05 1.85
N ASP A 30 4.64 5.19 2.69
CA ASP A 30 4.26 3.83 2.33
C ASP A 30 3.07 3.84 1.36
N ALA A 31 2.09 4.72 1.57
CA ALA A 31 0.99 4.92 0.63
C ALA A 31 1.49 5.29 -0.78
N LYS A 32 2.45 6.22 -0.90
CA LYS A 32 3.04 6.59 -2.19
C LYS A 32 3.80 5.43 -2.84
N ALA A 33 4.47 4.60 -2.05
CA ALA A 33 5.15 3.41 -2.55
C ALA A 33 4.14 2.37 -3.06
N TRP A 34 3.04 2.19 -2.31
CA TRP A 34 1.93 1.32 -2.69
C TRP A 34 1.24 1.81 -3.96
N ASP A 35 0.92 3.10 -4.08
CA ASP A 35 0.32 3.69 -5.30
C ASP A 35 1.18 3.40 -6.53
N LYS A 36 2.50 3.63 -6.42
CA LYS A 36 3.43 3.35 -7.50
C LYS A 36 3.46 1.86 -7.86
N GLN A 37 3.43 0.97 -6.88
CA GLN A 37 3.40 -0.47 -7.15
C GLN A 37 2.08 -0.85 -7.84
N PHE A 38 0.96 -0.35 -7.33
CA PHE A 38 -0.36 -0.60 -7.87
C PHE A 38 -0.47 -0.13 -9.33
N GLU A 39 -0.02 1.10 -9.64
CA GLU A 39 0.01 1.61 -11.01
C GLU A 39 0.82 0.71 -11.94
N ASN A 40 1.99 0.24 -11.50
CA ASN A 40 2.78 -0.70 -12.28
C ASN A 40 2.07 -2.05 -12.48
N ASP A 41 1.40 -2.56 -11.44
CA ASP A 41 0.66 -3.81 -11.50
C ASP A 41 -0.57 -3.69 -12.44
N VAL A 42 -1.22 -2.54 -12.48
CA VAL A 42 -2.25 -2.18 -13.48
C VAL A 42 -1.64 -2.15 -14.88
N MET A 43 -0.53 -1.42 -15.07
CA MET A 43 0.10 -1.27 -16.40
C MET A 43 0.60 -2.60 -16.98
N CYS A 44 1.04 -3.54 -16.12
CA CYS A 44 1.48 -4.86 -16.57
C CYS A 44 0.33 -5.89 -16.67
N GLY A 45 -0.93 -5.45 -16.51
CA GLY A 45 -2.11 -6.29 -16.70
C GLY A 45 -2.32 -7.36 -15.63
N LYS A 46 -1.62 -7.28 -14.49
CA LYS A 46 -1.76 -8.29 -13.41
C LYS A 46 -3.15 -8.30 -12.80
N LEU A 47 -3.85 -7.18 -12.87
CA LEU A 47 -5.20 -7.02 -12.32
C LEU A 47 -6.31 -7.31 -13.34
N ASP A 48 -5.97 -7.58 -14.60
CA ASP A 48 -6.95 -7.75 -15.69
C ASP A 48 -7.85 -8.97 -15.47
N ASN A 49 -7.29 -10.05 -14.92
CA ASN A 49 -8.05 -11.25 -14.59
C ASN A 49 -9.07 -10.97 -13.47
N LEU A 50 -8.68 -10.18 -12.47
CA LEU A 50 -9.57 -9.78 -11.38
C LEU A 50 -10.67 -8.86 -11.89
N ALA A 51 -10.33 -7.91 -12.75
CA ALA A 51 -11.30 -7.03 -13.40
C ALA A 51 -12.32 -7.82 -14.24
N SER A 52 -11.84 -8.77 -15.05
CA SER A 52 -12.69 -9.63 -15.88
C SER A 52 -13.64 -10.48 -15.04
N GLN A 53 -13.13 -11.05 -13.94
CA GLN A 53 -13.94 -11.84 -13.01
C GLN A 53 -15.02 -10.97 -12.33
N ALA A 54 -14.65 -9.78 -11.85
CA ALA A 54 -15.61 -8.87 -11.22
C ALA A 54 -16.73 -8.46 -12.18
N ILE A 55 -16.41 -8.18 -13.44
CA ILE A 55 -17.40 -7.88 -14.48
C ILE A 55 -18.33 -9.07 -14.72
N SER A 56 -17.78 -10.29 -14.82
CA SER A 56 -18.56 -11.51 -15.00
C SER A 56 -19.51 -11.78 -13.84
N ASP A 57 -19.05 -11.61 -12.60
CA ASP A 57 -19.88 -11.85 -11.41
C ASP A 57 -20.96 -10.78 -11.25
N PHE A 58 -20.68 -9.53 -11.60
CA PHE A 58 -21.69 -8.47 -11.66
C PHE A 58 -22.79 -8.79 -12.68
N GLN A 59 -22.40 -9.21 -13.88
CA GLN A 59 -23.34 -9.63 -14.93
C GLN A 59 -24.15 -10.88 -14.52
N ALA A 60 -23.56 -11.78 -13.73
CA ALA A 60 -24.23 -12.95 -13.18
C ALA A 60 -25.14 -12.64 -11.97
N GLY A 61 -25.28 -11.37 -11.58
CA GLY A 61 -26.12 -10.96 -10.45
C GLY A 61 -25.59 -11.41 -9.09
N LYS A 62 -24.29 -11.77 -9.00
CA LYS A 62 -23.65 -12.18 -7.74
C LYS A 62 -23.12 -11.01 -6.92
N CYS A 63 -23.23 -9.79 -7.44
CA CYS A 63 -22.81 -8.56 -6.78
C CYS A 63 -24.02 -7.65 -6.56
N LYS A 64 -23.95 -6.82 -5.52
CA LYS A 64 -24.93 -5.78 -5.21
C LYS A 64 -24.21 -4.44 -5.14
N GLU A 65 -24.87 -3.37 -5.57
CA GLU A 65 -24.37 -2.02 -5.35
C GLU A 65 -24.17 -1.75 -3.85
N LEU A 66 -23.12 -0.98 -3.55
CA LEU A 66 -22.73 -0.57 -2.21
C LEU A 66 -23.75 0.42 -1.61
#